data_AF-A0A3N1AQB3-F1
#
_entry.id   AF-A0A3N1AQB3-F1
#
_cell.length_a   1.000
_cell.length_b   1.000
_cell.length_c   1.000
_cell.angle_alpha   90.00
_cell.angle_beta   90.00
_cell.angle_gamma   90.00
#
_symmetry.space_group_name_H-M   'P 1'
#
loop_
_entity.id
_entity.type
_entity.pdbx_description
1 polymer ?
#
loop_
_entity_poly.entity_id
_entity_poly.type
_entity_poly.pdbx_seq_one_letter_code
_entity_poly.pdbx_strand_id
1 'polypeptide(L)'
;MVLTGPVFANQPGRRAIGRTAHPASSPVVGCSRRGVIRGAVGAAVAVAVPAGLAGCGLLGGEPEPEPEPDPLAGLLAATLELVGRYDAAMTTAAELGPLLTPVVATHRAHAEELSRLTGIALPAPTPADPGGQPTDPGSAVPPGTVPPGTAAPGAGTSAPPVDRAAVLTALRSAEEAAAAEAAAACHTAAADRAALLGSIAAARTCHLEVLR
;
A
#
# COMPACT_ATOMS: atom_id res chain seq x y z
N MET A 1 -29.04 4.87 37.50
CA MET A 1 -27.65 4.68 37.99
C MET A 1 -26.83 4.19 36.79
N VAL A 2 -26.43 5.01 35.82
CA VAL A 2 -25.42 6.09 35.82
C VAL A 2 -24.15 5.71 36.59
N LEU A 3 -23.15 5.20 35.86
CA LEU A 3 -21.74 5.49 36.10
C LEU A 3 -21.07 5.70 34.74
N THR A 4 -21.12 6.96 34.34
CA THR A 4 -20.36 7.62 33.29
C THR A 4 -18.87 7.60 33.67
N GLY A 5 -18.02 7.02 32.82
CA GLY A 5 -16.55 7.09 32.92
C GLY A 5 -15.97 8.01 31.83
N PRO A 6 -14.82 8.66 32.07
CA PRO A 6 -14.53 9.97 31.51
C PRO A 6 -14.02 9.99 30.06
N VAL A 7 -14.50 11.01 29.36
CA VAL A 7 -13.99 11.60 28.13
C VAL A 7 -12.55 12.08 28.34
N PHE A 8 -11.60 11.53 27.58
CA PHE A 8 -10.24 12.08 27.50
C PHE A 8 -10.24 13.25 26.51
N ALA A 9 -10.64 14.42 26.99
CA ALA A 9 -10.34 15.70 26.36
C ALA A 9 -9.03 16.22 26.96
N ASN A 10 -7.93 16.16 26.22
CA ASN A 10 -6.73 16.93 26.57
C ASN A 10 -5.95 17.33 25.31
N GLN A 11 -6.29 18.51 24.78
CA GLN A 11 -5.44 19.30 23.91
C GLN A 11 -5.36 20.70 24.54
N PRO A 12 -4.17 21.12 25.01
CA PRO A 12 -3.73 22.47 24.67
C PRO A 12 -2.22 22.55 24.46
N GLY A 13 -1.80 23.20 23.37
CA GLY A 13 -0.37 23.43 23.17
C GLY A 13 0.04 24.04 21.83
N ARG A 14 -0.77 24.90 21.21
CA ARG A 14 -0.30 25.77 20.12
C ARG A 14 0.75 26.75 20.67
N ARG A 15 2.03 26.40 20.57
CA ARG A 15 3.13 27.37 20.64
C ARG A 15 3.51 27.77 19.22
N ALA A 16 3.13 29.01 18.87
CA ALA A 16 3.78 29.75 17.81
C ALA A 16 5.25 29.96 18.22
N ILE A 17 6.17 29.43 17.43
CA ILE A 17 7.61 29.68 17.58
C ILE A 17 8.11 30.20 16.23
N GLY A 18 8.90 31.26 16.33
CA GLY A 18 9.15 32.23 15.28
C GLY A 18 9.78 31.66 14.01
N ARG A 19 9.36 32.27 12.91
CA ARG A 19 10.00 32.23 11.60
C ARG A 19 11.36 32.94 11.71
N THR A 20 12.43 32.20 11.96
CA THR A 20 13.80 32.68 11.76
C THR A 20 14.28 32.23 10.39
N ALA A 21 14.53 33.20 9.51
CA ALA A 21 15.20 32.99 8.24
C ALA A 21 16.66 32.55 8.47
N HIS A 22 17.10 31.56 7.71
CA HIS A 22 18.52 31.24 7.54
C HIS A 22 18.84 31.19 6.05
N PRO A 23 19.75 32.04 5.55
CA PRO A 23 20.36 31.86 4.25
C PRO A 23 21.66 31.05 4.39
N ALA A 24 21.80 29.99 3.60
CA ALA A 24 23.00 29.70 2.80
C ALA A 24 22.92 28.29 2.24
N SER A 25 23.04 28.22 0.92
CA SER A 25 23.17 27.04 0.09
C SER A 25 24.36 26.16 0.46
N SER A 26 24.20 24.86 0.27
CA SER A 26 25.30 23.95 -0.08
C SER A 26 24.77 22.94 -1.12
N PRO A 27 25.62 22.52 -2.08
CA PRO A 27 25.17 21.95 -3.34
C PRO A 27 24.63 20.52 -3.17
N VAL A 28 23.42 20.30 -3.68
CA VAL A 28 22.84 18.98 -3.86
C VAL A 28 23.58 18.26 -4.98
N VAL A 29 24.18 17.12 -4.64
CA VAL A 29 24.66 16.12 -5.60
C VAL A 29 23.46 15.69 -6.45
N GLY A 30 23.53 16.03 -7.74
CA GLY A 30 22.39 16.01 -8.64
C GLY A 30 21.96 14.60 -9.05
N CYS A 31 20.71 14.25 -8.77
CA CYS A 31 20.00 13.26 -9.58
C CYS A 31 19.69 13.88 -10.95
N SER A 32 20.33 13.32 -11.98
CA SER A 32 20.31 13.76 -13.37
C SER A 32 18.88 13.94 -13.92
N ARG A 33 18.46 15.20 -14.11
CA ARG A 33 17.28 15.60 -14.90
C ARG A 33 17.67 16.01 -16.32
N ARG A 34 18.57 15.26 -16.97
CA ARG A 34 19.04 15.58 -18.34
C ARG A 34 18.92 14.38 -19.28
N GLY A 35 18.00 14.53 -20.23
CA GLY A 35 17.88 13.73 -21.45
C GLY A 35 16.43 13.32 -21.66
N VAL A 36 15.66 13.80 -22.63
CA VAL A 36 15.99 14.47 -23.88
C VAL A 36 14.75 15.27 -24.31
N ILE A 37 14.86 16.58 -24.46
CA ILE A 37 13.97 17.35 -25.35
C ILE A 37 14.84 17.90 -26.48
N ARG A 38 14.75 17.21 -27.61
CA ARG A 38 15.11 17.60 -28.98
C ARG A 38 14.22 16.67 -29.82
N GLY A 39 13.47 17.09 -30.82
CA GLY A 39 13.41 18.31 -31.61
C GLY A 39 12.54 17.95 -32.82
N ALA A 40 11.86 18.94 -33.38
CA ALA A 40 10.88 18.83 -34.46
C ALA A 40 11.32 18.01 -35.68
N VAL A 41 10.33 17.49 -36.44
CA VAL A 41 10.11 17.69 -37.90
C VAL A 41 8.89 16.85 -38.30
N GLY A 42 7.97 17.47 -39.05
CA GLY A 42 6.66 16.91 -39.35
C GLY A 42 6.64 15.78 -40.39
N ALA A 43 5.50 15.09 -40.40
CA ALA A 43 4.94 14.48 -41.59
C ALA A 43 3.41 14.49 -41.43
N ALA A 44 2.76 15.41 -42.15
CA ALA A 44 1.34 15.31 -42.42
C ALA A 44 1.13 14.10 -43.32
N VAL A 45 0.54 13.04 -42.78
CA VAL A 45 -0.12 12.01 -43.58
C VAL A 45 -1.60 12.13 -43.25
N ALA A 46 -2.32 12.72 -44.20
CA ALA A 46 -3.78 12.70 -44.24
C ALA A 46 -4.22 11.24 -44.38
N VAL A 47 -4.68 10.63 -43.29
CA VAL A 47 -5.54 9.46 -43.38
C VAL A 47 -6.94 9.98 -43.62
N ALA A 48 -7.38 9.89 -44.87
CA ALA A 48 -8.78 10.03 -45.22
C ALA A 48 -9.58 8.93 -44.51
N VAL A 49 -10.29 9.30 -43.44
CA VAL A 49 -11.35 8.45 -42.88
C VAL A 49 -12.61 8.76 -43.69
N PRO A 50 -13.30 7.74 -44.25
CA PRO A 50 -14.54 7.95 -44.97
C PRO A 50 -15.56 8.58 -44.02
N ALA A 51 -16.17 9.68 -44.46
CA ALA A 51 -17.37 10.21 -43.86
C ALA A 51 -18.40 9.07 -43.78
N GLY A 52 -18.66 8.61 -42.56
CA GLY A 52 -19.77 7.71 -42.27
C GLY A 52 -21.05 8.36 -42.75
N LEU A 53 -21.76 7.66 -43.63
CA LEU A 53 -23.07 8.05 -44.12
C LEU A 53 -24.03 8.29 -42.95
N ALA A 54 -24.66 9.46 -43.02
CA ALA A 54 -25.71 9.99 -42.15
C ALA A 54 -26.67 8.93 -41.55
N GLY A 55 -26.56 8.74 -40.24
CA GLY A 55 -27.62 8.22 -39.38
C GLY A 55 -28.04 9.33 -38.40
N CYS A 56 -29.33 9.66 -38.37
CA CYS A 56 -29.87 10.86 -37.74
C CYS A 56 -29.65 10.96 -36.23
N GLY A 57 -28.99 12.03 -35.79
CA GLY A 57 -28.93 12.50 -34.40
C GLY A 57 -28.72 14.01 -34.35
N LEU A 58 -29.60 14.78 -34.98
CA LEU A 58 -29.49 16.24 -35.17
C LEU A 58 -29.92 17.07 -33.93
N LEU A 59 -30.01 16.47 -32.74
CA LEU A 59 -30.33 17.15 -31.48
C LEU A 59 -29.66 16.46 -30.28
N GLY A 60 -28.52 16.99 -29.84
CA GLY A 60 -28.21 17.07 -28.41
C GLY A 60 -27.23 16.05 -27.83
N GLY A 61 -25.94 16.43 -27.83
CA GLY A 61 -24.92 15.91 -26.91
C GLY A 61 -23.62 15.58 -27.63
N GLU A 62 -22.65 16.51 -27.62
CA GLU A 62 -21.24 16.08 -27.70
C GLU A 62 -21.05 15.01 -26.61
N PRO A 63 -20.38 13.87 -26.88
CA PRO A 63 -20.10 12.91 -25.83
C PRO A 63 -19.40 13.64 -24.69
N GLU A 64 -20.05 13.67 -23.52
CA GLU A 64 -19.48 14.27 -22.32
C GLU A 64 -18.10 13.64 -22.11
N PRO A 65 -17.03 14.44 -22.01
CA PRO A 65 -15.69 13.88 -21.83
C PRO A 65 -15.73 12.91 -20.65
N GLU A 66 -15.26 11.68 -20.88
CA GLU A 66 -15.18 10.70 -19.81
C GLU A 66 -14.41 11.33 -18.65
N PRO A 67 -14.91 11.21 -17.40
CA PRO A 67 -14.28 11.85 -16.26
C PRO A 67 -12.84 11.34 -16.16
N GLU A 68 -11.89 12.27 -16.11
CA GLU A 68 -10.48 11.92 -15.93
C GLU A 68 -10.33 11.10 -14.63
N PRO A 69 -9.50 10.04 -14.64
CA PRO A 69 -9.27 9.24 -13.45
C PRO A 69 -8.65 10.11 -12.34
N ASP A 70 -9.07 9.89 -11.10
CA ASP A 70 -8.53 10.65 -9.96
C ASP A 70 -7.00 10.45 -9.89
N PRO A 71 -6.20 11.53 -9.78
CA PRO A 71 -4.75 11.45 -9.79
C PRO A 71 -4.15 10.64 -8.63
N LEU A 72 -4.91 10.39 -7.56
CA LEU A 72 -4.49 9.56 -6.42
C LEU A 72 -4.87 8.07 -6.58
N ALA A 73 -5.58 7.68 -7.64
CA ALA A 73 -5.96 6.29 -7.87
C ALA A 73 -4.74 5.35 -7.92
N GLY A 74 -3.65 5.78 -8.55
CA GLY A 74 -2.39 5.02 -8.59
C GLY A 74 -1.78 4.81 -7.20
N LEU A 75 -1.74 5.87 -6.39
CA LEU A 75 -1.19 5.79 -5.03
C LEU A 75 -2.03 4.89 -4.11
N LEU A 76 -3.36 4.88 -4.27
CA LEU A 76 -4.25 3.95 -3.56
C LEU A 76 -3.91 2.50 -3.93
N ALA A 77 -3.80 2.20 -5.23
CA ALA A 77 -3.46 0.86 -5.70
C ALA A 77 -2.08 0.40 -5.19
N ALA A 78 -1.07 1.26 -5.28
CA ALA A 78 0.28 0.97 -4.77
C ALA A 78 0.30 0.75 -3.25
N THR A 79 -0.52 1.49 -2.49
CA THR A 79 -0.64 1.31 -1.04
C THR A 79 -1.27 -0.03 -0.67
N LEU A 80 -2.31 -0.45 -1.40
CA LEU A 80 -2.93 -1.77 -1.20
C LEU A 80 -1.99 -2.92 -1.60
N GLU A 81 -1.23 -2.75 -2.67
CA GLU A 81 -0.22 -3.72 -3.07
C GLU A 81 0.89 -3.86 -2.01
N LEU A 82 1.31 -2.75 -1.41
CA LEU A 82 2.27 -2.75 -0.30
C LEU A 82 1.70 -3.48 0.94
N VAL A 83 0.42 -3.28 1.29
CA VAL A 83 -0.26 -4.05 2.35
C VAL A 83 -0.19 -5.54 2.05
N GLY A 84 -0.47 -5.95 0.80
CA GLY A 84 -0.37 -7.36 0.39
C GLY A 84 1.04 -7.94 0.54
N ARG A 85 2.09 -7.16 0.27
CA ARG A 85 3.48 -7.58 0.50
C ARG A 85 3.78 -7.80 1.99
N TYR A 86 3.29 -6.92 2.86
CA TYR A 86 3.42 -7.11 4.30
C TYR A 86 2.66 -8.34 4.81
N ASP A 87 1.43 -8.57 4.33
CA ASP A 87 0.64 -9.75 4.70
C ASP A 87 1.35 -11.05 4.25
N ALA A 88 1.91 -11.07 3.04
CA ALA A 88 2.73 -12.19 2.56
C ALA A 88 3.98 -12.40 3.43
N ALA A 89 4.66 -11.31 3.82
CA ALA A 89 5.82 -11.37 4.72
C ALA A 89 5.45 -11.93 6.11
N MET A 90 4.33 -11.51 6.69
CA MET A 90 3.83 -12.05 7.97
C MET A 90 3.42 -13.52 7.86
N THR A 91 2.96 -13.97 6.70
CA THR A 91 2.69 -15.40 6.45
C THR A 91 3.99 -16.21 6.36
N THR A 92 5.02 -15.64 5.72
CA THR A 92 6.30 -16.31 5.44
C THR A 92 7.20 -16.34 6.69
N ALA A 93 7.16 -15.28 7.51
CA ALA A 93 7.96 -15.11 8.73
C ALA A 93 7.05 -14.62 9.88
N ALA A 94 6.26 -15.55 10.41
CA ALA A 94 5.23 -15.25 11.42
C ALA A 94 5.78 -14.58 12.69
N GLU A 95 7.05 -14.81 13.02
CA GLU A 95 7.70 -14.20 14.18
C GLU A 95 7.97 -12.69 14.00
N LEU A 96 7.83 -12.14 12.79
CA LEU A 96 7.82 -10.71 12.54
C LEU A 96 6.46 -10.05 12.85
N GLY A 97 5.40 -10.81 13.05
CA GLY A 97 4.03 -10.30 13.25
C GLY A 97 3.92 -9.15 14.26
N PRO A 98 4.47 -9.26 15.48
CA PRO A 98 4.40 -8.18 16.48
C PRO A 98 5.08 -6.88 16.03
N LEU A 99 6.14 -6.97 15.22
CA LEU A 99 6.84 -5.81 14.68
C LEU A 99 6.07 -5.16 13.52
N LEU A 100 5.52 -5.98 12.62
CA LEU A 100 4.92 -5.52 11.37
C LEU A 100 3.45 -5.08 11.51
N THR A 101 2.70 -5.67 12.44
CA THR A 101 1.27 -5.34 12.68
C THR A 101 0.97 -3.82 12.74
N PRO A 102 1.69 -3.00 13.54
CA PRO A 102 1.42 -1.55 13.57
C PRO A 102 1.72 -0.84 12.26
N VAL A 103 2.71 -1.31 11.49
CA VAL A 103 3.06 -0.76 10.18
C VAL A 103 1.94 -1.04 9.18
N VAL A 104 1.45 -2.29 9.13
CA VAL A 104 0.35 -2.66 8.24
C VAL A 104 -0.94 -1.92 8.58
N ALA A 105 -1.25 -1.75 9.87
CA ALA A 105 -2.41 -0.97 10.30
C ALA A 105 -2.35 0.48 9.78
N THR A 106 -1.17 1.10 9.80
CA THR A 106 -0.96 2.46 9.30
C THR A 106 -1.19 2.54 7.79
N HIS A 107 -0.69 1.58 7.00
CA HIS A 107 -0.94 1.53 5.56
C HIS A 107 -2.42 1.32 5.22
N ARG A 108 -3.13 0.47 5.97
CA ARG A 108 -4.57 0.27 5.79
C ARG A 108 -5.35 1.56 6.07
N ALA A 109 -5.03 2.28 7.15
CA ALA A 109 -5.64 3.57 7.44
C ALA A 109 -5.38 4.61 6.33
N HIS A 110 -4.18 4.62 5.74
CA HIS A 110 -3.90 5.47 4.58
C HIS A 110 -4.69 5.06 3.33
N ALA A 111 -4.85 3.76 3.06
CA ALA A 111 -5.67 3.28 1.96
C ALA A 111 -7.15 3.66 2.12
N GLU A 112 -7.69 3.61 3.33
CA GLU A 112 -9.06 4.06 3.64
C GLU A 112 -9.25 5.56 3.38
N GLU A 113 -8.30 6.38 3.80
CA GLU A 113 -8.32 7.82 3.54
C GLU A 113 -8.26 8.12 2.03
N LEU A 114 -7.34 7.47 1.31
CA LEU A 114 -7.20 7.62 -0.14
C LEU A 114 -8.46 7.14 -0.89
N SER A 115 -9.05 6.02 -0.47
CA SER A 115 -10.32 5.51 -0.99
C SER A 115 -11.44 6.56 -0.85
N ARG A 116 -11.54 7.22 0.31
CA ARG A 116 -12.55 8.25 0.54
C ARG A 116 -12.36 9.47 -0.36
N LEU A 117 -11.12 9.90 -0.59
CA LEU A 117 -10.81 11.07 -1.43
C LEU A 117 -10.99 10.79 -2.92
N THR A 118 -10.73 9.56 -3.36
CA THR A 118 -10.84 9.13 -4.77
C THR A 118 -12.25 8.65 -5.13
N GLY A 119 -13.08 8.31 -4.13
CA GLY A 119 -14.38 7.66 -4.35
C GLY A 119 -14.27 6.20 -4.81
N ILE A 120 -13.06 5.62 -4.82
CA ILE A 120 -12.82 4.24 -5.22
C ILE A 120 -13.08 3.33 -4.03
N ALA A 121 -13.98 2.37 -4.17
CA ALA A 121 -14.27 1.39 -3.13
C ALA A 121 -13.07 0.46 -2.89
N LEU A 122 -12.76 0.21 -1.62
CA LEU A 122 -11.77 -0.80 -1.22
C LEU A 122 -12.23 -2.21 -1.62
N PRO A 123 -11.31 -3.10 -2.01
CA PRO A 123 -11.64 -4.50 -2.18
C PRO A 123 -12.15 -5.08 -0.85
N ALA A 124 -13.33 -5.71 -0.88
CA ALA A 124 -13.83 -6.43 0.28
C ALA A 124 -12.85 -7.57 0.62
N PRO A 125 -12.63 -7.87 1.90
CA PRO A 125 -11.89 -9.08 2.26
C PRO A 125 -12.64 -10.27 1.66
N THR A 126 -12.00 -11.00 0.76
CA THR A 126 -12.51 -12.29 0.30
C THR A 126 -12.71 -13.15 1.54
N PRO A 127 -13.95 -13.62 1.84
CA PRO A 127 -14.13 -14.57 2.91
C PRO A 127 -13.25 -15.77 2.60
N ALA A 128 -12.34 -16.11 3.51
CA ALA A 128 -11.72 -17.42 3.46
C ALA A 128 -12.86 -18.43 3.56
N ASP A 129 -13.05 -19.22 2.51
CA ASP A 129 -14.05 -20.27 2.49
C ASP A 129 -13.85 -21.17 3.72
N PRO A 130 -14.83 -21.31 4.63
CA PRO A 130 -14.70 -22.24 5.75
C PRO A 130 -14.76 -23.71 5.29
N GLY A 131 -14.96 -23.96 3.99
CA GLY A 131 -15.10 -25.28 3.37
C GLY A 131 -13.80 -26.01 3.06
N GLY A 132 -13.02 -26.32 4.09
CA GLY A 132 -11.92 -27.29 4.00
C GLY A 132 -12.00 -28.31 5.13
N GLN A 133 -13.20 -28.82 5.42
CA GLN A 133 -13.34 -29.95 6.36
C GLN A 133 -12.48 -31.13 5.85
N PRO A 134 -11.66 -31.75 6.71
CA PRO A 134 -11.12 -33.07 6.40
C PRO A 134 -12.32 -34.00 6.24
N THR A 135 -12.49 -34.54 5.04
CA THR A 135 -13.33 -35.72 4.87
C THR A 135 -12.67 -36.84 5.66
N ASP A 136 -13.30 -37.17 6.77
CA ASP A 136 -13.07 -38.40 7.51
C ASP A 136 -13.95 -39.48 6.86
N PRO A 137 -13.40 -40.42 6.06
CA PRO A 137 -14.07 -41.68 5.87
C PRO A 137 -13.62 -42.58 7.03
N GLY A 138 -14.43 -42.60 8.09
CA GLY A 138 -14.40 -43.68 9.04
C GLY A 138 -14.49 -45.02 8.30
N SER A 139 -13.43 -45.81 8.39
CA SER A 139 -13.50 -47.25 8.19
C SER A 139 -12.58 -47.93 9.19
N ALA A 140 -13.23 -48.67 10.09
CA ALA A 140 -12.68 -49.34 11.26
C ALA A 140 -11.75 -50.51 10.90
N VAL A 141 -10.67 -50.69 11.68
CA VAL A 141 -9.89 -51.93 11.82
C VAL A 141 -9.43 -52.05 13.30
N PRO A 142 -9.41 -53.26 13.93
CA PRO A 142 -9.59 -53.49 15.38
C PRO A 142 -8.26 -53.48 16.19
N PRO A 143 -8.24 -53.74 17.53
CA PRO A 143 -7.07 -53.49 18.36
C PRO A 143 -6.07 -54.65 18.28
N GLY A 144 -4.77 -54.32 18.18
CA GLY A 144 -3.69 -55.31 18.20
C GLY A 144 -2.33 -54.69 18.43
N THR A 145 -1.85 -54.81 19.67
CA THR A 145 -0.44 -54.91 20.08
C THR A 145 0.43 -53.63 20.05
N VAL A 146 0.65 -53.06 21.24
CA VAL A 146 1.72 -52.09 21.52
C VAL A 146 3.04 -52.79 21.88
N PRO A 147 4.19 -52.37 21.33
CA PRO A 147 5.48 -52.49 22.01
C PRO A 147 5.87 -51.16 22.67
N PRO A 148 6.61 -51.16 23.80
CA PRO A 148 7.11 -49.93 24.40
C PRO A 148 8.38 -49.49 23.68
N GLY A 149 8.28 -48.42 22.91
CA GLY A 149 9.42 -47.70 22.35
C GLY A 149 9.43 -46.28 22.92
N THR A 150 10.30 -46.03 23.88
CA THR A 150 10.60 -44.73 24.46
C THR A 150 10.97 -43.73 23.36
N ALA A 151 10.05 -42.84 22.99
CA ALA A 151 10.35 -41.68 22.15
C ALA A 151 10.70 -40.49 23.07
N ALA A 152 11.99 -40.16 23.09
CA ALA A 152 12.48 -38.89 23.59
C ALA A 152 11.83 -37.71 22.82
N PRO A 153 11.70 -36.51 23.42
CA PRO A 153 11.33 -35.33 22.65
C PRO A 153 12.46 -35.06 21.64
N GLY A 154 12.21 -35.44 20.39
CA GLY A 154 13.06 -35.09 19.27
C GLY A 154 13.17 -33.58 19.20
N ALA A 155 14.40 -33.09 19.28
CA ALA A 155 14.75 -31.72 19.00
C ALA A 155 14.03 -31.29 17.71
N GLY A 156 13.20 -30.26 17.82
CA GLY A 156 12.61 -29.62 16.67
C GLY A 156 13.74 -29.13 15.78
N THR A 157 14.06 -29.88 14.74
CA THR A 157 14.75 -29.33 13.58
C THR A 157 13.74 -28.39 12.95
N SER A 158 13.76 -27.15 13.42
CA SER A 158 13.16 -26.03 12.70
C SER A 158 13.64 -26.16 11.26
N ALA A 159 12.70 -26.14 10.32
CA ALA A 159 13.01 -25.82 8.93
C ALA A 159 13.98 -24.61 8.93
N PRO A 160 14.93 -24.54 7.97
CA PRO A 160 15.83 -23.39 7.91
C PRO A 160 14.96 -22.15 8.02
N PRO A 161 15.30 -21.20 8.93
CA PRO A 161 14.51 -19.98 9.05
C PRO A 161 14.37 -19.45 7.63
N VAL A 162 13.13 -19.30 7.16
CA VAL A 162 12.84 -18.41 6.03
C VAL A 162 13.73 -17.20 6.24
N ASP A 163 14.55 -16.87 5.24
CA ASP A 163 15.61 -15.89 5.42
C ASP A 163 15.01 -14.55 5.83
N ARG A 164 14.92 -14.33 7.14
CA ARG A 164 14.30 -13.16 7.77
C ARG A 164 14.98 -11.90 7.27
N ALA A 165 16.30 -11.95 7.05
CA ALA A 165 17.06 -10.84 6.51
C ALA A 165 16.65 -10.55 5.06
N ALA A 166 16.41 -11.58 4.23
CA ALA A 166 15.86 -11.38 2.89
C ALA A 166 14.44 -10.80 2.92
N VAL A 167 13.56 -11.26 3.82
CA VAL A 167 12.20 -10.72 3.99
C VAL A 167 12.22 -9.24 4.38
N LEU A 168 13.00 -8.88 5.40
CA LEU A 168 13.16 -7.48 5.82
C LEU A 168 13.80 -6.60 4.74
N THR A 169 14.76 -7.14 3.99
CA THR A 169 15.38 -6.43 2.86
C THR A 169 14.39 -6.16 1.74
N ALA A 170 13.53 -7.12 1.42
CA ALA A 170 12.47 -6.95 0.44
C ALA A 170 11.44 -5.91 0.89
N LEU A 171 11.02 -5.92 2.16
CA LEU A 171 10.10 -4.93 2.71
C LEU A 171 10.70 -3.52 2.72
N ARG A 172 11.98 -3.37 3.08
CA ARG A 172 12.68 -2.07 3.01
C ARG A 172 12.69 -1.51 1.59
N SER A 173 13.06 -2.33 0.61
CA SER A 173 13.07 -1.90 -0.80
C SER A 173 11.67 -1.49 -1.27
N ALA A 174 10.63 -2.21 -0.86
CA ALA A 174 9.24 -1.86 -1.17
C ALA A 174 8.81 -0.53 -0.52
N GLU A 175 9.18 -0.30 0.75
CA GLU A 175 8.89 0.96 1.45
C GLU A 175 9.65 2.15 0.86
N GLU A 176 10.90 1.99 0.46
CA GLU A 176 11.68 3.04 -0.21
C GLU A 176 11.02 3.46 -1.53
N ALA A 177 10.62 2.48 -2.35
CA ALA A 177 9.90 2.74 -3.60
C ALA A 177 8.56 3.45 -3.33
N ALA A 178 7.81 2.97 -2.34
CA ALA A 178 6.53 3.54 -1.96
C ALA A 178 6.67 4.97 -1.37
N ALA A 179 7.73 5.25 -0.60
CA ALA A 179 8.02 6.58 -0.09
C ALA A 179 8.35 7.56 -1.22
N ALA A 180 9.13 7.12 -2.22
CA ALA A 180 9.45 7.91 -3.39
C ALA A 180 8.20 8.25 -4.22
N GLU A 181 7.30 7.29 -4.41
CA GLU A 181 6.03 7.50 -5.12
C GLU A 181 5.12 8.50 -4.37
N ALA A 182 4.99 8.35 -3.04
CA ALA A 182 4.21 9.28 -2.23
C ALA A 182 4.79 10.71 -2.28
N ALA A 183 6.12 10.84 -2.23
CA ALA A 183 6.79 12.13 -2.37
C ALA A 183 6.59 12.75 -3.77
N ALA A 184 6.58 11.94 -4.83
CA ALA A 184 6.28 12.41 -6.18
C ALA A 184 4.83 12.91 -6.30
N ALA A 185 3.86 12.20 -5.70
CA ALA A 185 2.46 12.60 -5.67
C ALA A 185 2.24 13.96 -4.98
N CYS A 186 3.04 14.31 -3.97
CA CYS A 186 2.99 15.63 -3.32
C CYS A 186 3.20 16.80 -4.29
N HIS A 187 3.93 16.58 -5.40
CA HIS A 187 4.25 17.65 -6.35
C HIS A 187 3.16 17.89 -7.40
N THR A 188 2.26 16.92 -7.61
CA THR A 188 1.17 17.00 -8.60
C THR A 188 -0.19 17.18 -7.96
N ALA A 189 -0.32 16.92 -6.65
CA ALA A 189 -1.59 17.00 -5.94
C ALA A 189 -2.04 18.44 -5.67
N ALA A 190 -3.37 18.61 -5.65
CA ALA A 190 -4.01 19.82 -5.17
C ALA A 190 -3.69 20.10 -3.69
N ALA A 191 -3.66 21.37 -3.31
CA ALA A 191 -3.17 21.82 -2.00
C ALA A 191 -3.97 21.26 -0.81
N ASP A 192 -5.25 20.96 -1.00
CA ASP A 192 -6.14 20.32 -0.01
C ASP A 192 -5.71 18.89 0.34
N ARG A 193 -5.04 18.19 -0.59
CA ARG A 193 -4.57 16.80 -0.41
C ARG A 193 -3.11 16.71 0.05
N ALA A 194 -2.35 17.81 -0.01
CA ALA A 194 -0.92 17.83 0.30
C ALA A 194 -0.59 17.40 1.74
N ALA A 195 -1.43 17.76 2.72
CA ALA A 195 -1.20 17.39 4.12
C ALA A 195 -1.27 15.87 4.34
N LEU A 196 -2.22 15.18 3.70
CA LEU A 196 -2.32 13.73 3.74
C LEU A 196 -1.10 13.07 3.11
N LEU A 197 -0.72 13.50 1.91
CA LEU A 197 0.42 12.92 1.19
C LEU A 197 1.73 13.11 1.96
N GLY A 198 1.92 14.27 2.59
CA GLY A 198 3.03 14.52 3.51
C GLY A 198 3.03 13.57 4.71
N SER A 199 1.86 13.28 5.30
CA SER A 199 1.73 12.30 6.39
C SER A 199 2.08 10.88 5.93
N ILE A 200 1.64 10.47 4.73
CA ILE A 200 1.96 9.15 4.15
C ILE A 200 3.47 9.03 3.94
N ALA A 201 4.09 10.04 3.32
CA ALA A 201 5.54 10.04 3.08
C ALA A 201 6.32 9.99 4.40
N ALA A 202 5.94 10.79 5.41
CA ALA A 202 6.56 10.78 6.72
C ALA A 202 6.44 9.41 7.41
N ALA A 203 5.24 8.81 7.43
CA ALA A 203 5.02 7.48 8.00
C ALA A 203 5.92 6.43 7.35
N ARG A 204 6.01 6.42 6.02
CA ARG A 204 6.88 5.49 5.27
C ARG A 204 8.35 5.66 5.62
N THR A 205 8.83 6.88 5.80
CA THR A 205 10.21 7.09 6.29
C THR A 205 10.42 6.59 7.72
N CYS A 206 9.42 6.70 8.61
CA CYS A 206 9.48 6.11 9.95
C CYS A 206 9.45 4.57 9.91
N HIS A 207 8.72 3.97 8.97
CA HIS A 207 8.68 2.51 8.82
C HIS A 207 10.04 1.95 8.41
N LEU A 208 10.83 2.70 7.61
CA LEU A 208 12.20 2.28 7.29
C LEU A 208 13.06 2.11 8.54
N GLU A 209 12.83 2.88 9.61
CA GLU A 209 13.53 2.71 10.90
C GLU A 209 13.12 1.42 11.61
N VAL A 210 11.85 1.01 11.49
CA VAL A 210 11.31 -0.23 12.06
C VAL A 210 11.91 -1.46 11.37
N LEU A 211 12.26 -1.34 10.09
CA LEU A 211 12.73 -2.44 9.26
C LEU A 211 14.27 -2.59 9.18
N ARG A 212 15.03 -1.76 9.93
CA ARG A 212 16.50 -1.85 10.01
C ARG A 212 16.95 -3.11 10.74
#